data_AF-A0A377AY18-F1
#
_entry.id   AF-A0A377AY18-F1
#
_cell.length_a   1.000
_cell.length_b   1.000
_cell.length_c   1.000
_cell.angle_alpha   90.00
_cell.angle_beta   90.00
_cell.angle_gamma   90.00
#
_symmetry.space_group_name_H-M   'P 1'
#
loop_
_entity.id
_entity.type
_entity.pdbx_description
1 polymer ?
#
loop_
_entity_poly.entity_id
_entity_poly.type
_entity_poly.pdbx_seq_one_letter_code
_entity_poly.pdbx_strand_id
1 'polypeptide(L)'
;MGSRLTGIVTTTDNGGSTGAYSPFRRRHCLGRYAQLPQQLITEPSVASAMFEYRFGGNGELSGHNLGNLMLKALDHLSVRPLEAINLIRNLLKVDTHLIPMSEHPVDLMAIDDQGHEVYGEVNIDQLTTPIQELLLTPNVPATREAVHAINEADLIIIGPGSFYTSLMPILLAEGNRPGITPHASADGLYRQSGA
;
A
#
# COMPACT_ATOMS: atom_id res chain seq x y z
N MET A 1 -0.07 0.18 22.50
CA MET A 1 1.18 0.25 21.70
C MET A 1 1.27 1.50 20.81
N GLY A 2 0.41 2.52 21.01
CA GLY A 2 0.10 3.59 20.03
C GLY A 2 1.30 4.34 19.44
N SER A 3 2.07 5.09 20.23
CA SER A 3 3.13 5.96 19.69
C SER A 3 4.43 5.25 19.26
N ARG A 4 4.57 3.95 19.57
CA ARG A 4 5.76 3.15 19.18
C ARG A 4 5.47 2.23 18.00
N LEU A 5 4.26 2.28 17.46
CA LEU A 5 3.86 1.48 16.32
C LEU A 5 4.07 2.27 15.03
N THR A 6 4.76 1.63 14.09
CA THR A 6 4.94 2.14 12.73
C THR A 6 4.34 1.12 11.77
N GLY A 7 3.36 1.55 10.98
CA GLY A 7 2.76 0.77 9.89
C GLY A 7 3.39 1.15 8.56
N ILE A 8 3.87 0.15 7.82
CA ILE A 8 4.27 0.32 6.42
C ILE A 8 3.09 -0.12 5.55
N VAL A 9 2.62 0.77 4.68
CA VAL A 9 1.43 0.55 3.86
C VAL A 9 1.80 0.33 2.40
N THR A 10 1.20 -0.68 1.79
CA THR A 10 1.34 -0.95 0.37
C THR A 10 0.72 0.18 -0.45
N THR A 11 1.36 0.57 -1.54
CA THR A 11 0.93 1.70 -2.40
C THR A 11 0.86 1.34 -3.89
N THR A 12 0.80 0.03 -4.21
CA THR A 12 0.54 -0.44 -5.58
C THR A 12 -0.84 -0.02 -6.07
N ASP A 13 -0.96 0.27 -7.37
CA ASP A 13 -2.25 0.57 -7.99
C ASP A 13 -3.04 -0.72 -8.29
N ASN A 14 -4.37 -0.60 -8.19
CA ASN A 14 -5.34 -1.65 -8.44
C ASN A 14 -5.61 -1.91 -9.93
N GLY A 15 -4.89 -1.24 -10.84
CA GLY A 15 -5.04 -1.39 -12.29
C GLY A 15 -6.38 -0.88 -12.88
N GLY A 16 -7.33 -0.45 -12.04
CA GLY A 16 -8.69 -0.10 -12.45
C GLY A 16 -9.47 -1.28 -13.06
N SER A 17 -10.80 -1.13 -13.11
CA SER A 17 -11.80 -2.12 -13.54
C SER A 17 -11.67 -2.67 -14.98
N THR A 18 -10.60 -2.37 -15.71
CA THR A 18 -10.46 -2.69 -17.13
C THR A 18 -9.23 -3.51 -17.50
N GLY A 19 -8.35 -3.86 -16.55
CA GLY A 19 -7.24 -4.82 -16.77
C GLY A 19 -6.19 -4.49 -17.84
N ALA A 20 -6.35 -3.37 -18.56
CA ALA A 20 -5.47 -2.98 -19.66
C ALA A 20 -4.35 -2.07 -19.18
N TYR A 21 -3.11 -2.54 -19.37
CA TYR A 21 -1.89 -1.74 -19.20
C TYR A 21 -1.96 -0.48 -20.07
N SER A 22 -1.91 0.70 -19.44
CA SER A 22 -1.85 1.98 -20.15
C SER A 22 -0.71 2.83 -19.61
N PRO A 23 0.31 3.18 -20.41
CA PRO A 23 1.43 4.01 -19.96
C PRO A 23 1.01 5.42 -19.51
N PHE A 24 -0.20 5.86 -19.88
CA PHE A 24 -0.79 7.13 -19.44
C PHE A 24 -1.45 7.07 -18.04
N ARG A 25 -1.68 5.87 -17.48
CA ARG A 25 -2.30 5.68 -16.16
C ARG A 25 -1.34 5.72 -14.97
N ARG A 26 -0.02 5.76 -15.22
CA ARG A 26 1.08 5.77 -14.21
C ARG A 26 1.07 6.94 -13.21
N ARG A 27 0.02 7.76 -13.17
CA ARG A 27 -0.10 8.95 -12.33
C ARG A 27 -0.99 8.77 -11.12
N HIS A 28 -1.58 7.59 -10.92
CA HIS A 28 -2.65 7.44 -9.94
C HIS A 28 -2.42 6.27 -9.00
N CYS A 29 -1.47 6.42 -8.07
CA CYS A 29 -1.33 5.59 -6.85
C CYS A 29 -2.61 5.58 -5.96
N LEU A 30 -3.64 6.33 -6.36
CA LEU A 30 -4.93 6.55 -5.71
C LEU A 30 -5.70 5.29 -5.32
N GLY A 31 -5.51 4.19 -6.05
CA GLY A 31 -6.25 2.94 -5.83
C GLY A 31 -6.16 2.40 -4.40
N ARG A 32 -5.02 2.59 -3.73
CA ARG A 32 -4.78 2.08 -2.38
C ARG A 32 -4.72 3.15 -1.29
N TYR A 33 -4.44 4.42 -1.62
CA TYR A 33 -4.72 5.54 -0.69
C TYR A 33 -6.19 5.53 -0.25
N ALA A 34 -7.09 5.17 -1.15
CA ALA A 34 -8.52 5.02 -0.87
C ALA A 34 -8.88 3.90 0.13
N GLN A 35 -7.96 2.97 0.40
CA GLN A 35 -8.13 1.88 1.38
C GLN A 35 -7.41 2.14 2.71
N LEU A 36 -6.48 3.11 2.75
CA LEU A 36 -5.90 3.62 4.00
C LEU A 36 -6.90 4.00 5.10
N PRO A 37 -8.13 4.46 4.82
CA PRO A 37 -9.05 4.89 5.88
C PRO A 37 -9.47 3.75 6.79
N GLN A 38 -9.70 2.56 6.23
CA GLN A 38 -10.00 1.36 7.01
C GLN A 38 -8.84 0.94 7.91
N GLN A 39 -7.61 1.32 7.56
CA GLN A 39 -6.39 1.03 8.33
C GLN A 39 -6.05 2.15 9.33
N LEU A 40 -6.61 3.35 9.14
CA LEU A 40 -6.34 4.55 9.94
C LEU A 40 -7.42 4.82 10.99
N ILE A 41 -8.69 4.52 10.71
CA ILE A 41 -9.79 4.88 11.60
C ILE A 41 -9.77 3.95 12.81
N THR A 42 -9.33 4.51 13.94
CA THR A 42 -9.21 3.81 15.22
C THR A 42 -10.32 4.18 16.19
N GLU A 43 -10.86 5.41 16.08
CA GLU A 43 -11.94 5.90 16.95
C GLU A 43 -13.01 6.69 16.16
N PRO A 44 -14.31 6.52 16.51
CA PRO A 44 -15.38 7.33 15.93
C PRO A 44 -15.20 8.82 16.24
N SER A 45 -15.07 9.63 15.20
CA SER A 45 -14.99 11.08 15.30
C SER A 45 -15.71 11.75 14.13
N VAL A 46 -15.94 13.06 14.21
CA VAL A 46 -16.46 13.83 13.07
C VAL A 46 -15.51 13.72 11.87
N ALA A 47 -14.20 13.71 12.12
CA ALA A 47 -13.20 13.56 11.07
C ALA A 47 -13.28 12.18 10.39
N SER A 48 -13.42 11.08 11.17
CA SER A 48 -13.58 9.75 10.59
C SER A 48 -14.88 9.61 9.83
N ALA A 49 -15.99 10.14 10.35
CA ALA A 49 -17.29 10.15 9.66
C ALA A 49 -17.24 10.93 8.34
N MET A 50 -16.56 12.08 8.32
CA MET A 50 -16.32 12.85 7.09
C MET A 50 -15.46 12.06 6.09
N PHE A 51 -14.46 11.33 6.58
CA PHE A 51 -13.58 10.54 5.73
C PHE A 51 -14.31 9.37 5.07
N GLU A 52 -15.19 8.69 5.81
CA GLU A 52 -16.00 7.58 5.32
C GLU A 52 -17.22 8.03 4.51
N TYR A 53 -17.58 9.32 4.57
CA TYR A 53 -18.76 9.86 3.93
C TYR A 53 -18.79 9.56 2.43
N ARG A 54 -19.88 8.91 1.99
CA ARG A 54 -20.19 8.68 0.58
C ARG A 54 -21.36 9.56 0.18
N PHE A 55 -21.14 10.37 -0.84
CA PHE A 55 -22.18 11.23 -1.40
C PHE A 55 -23.32 10.38 -1.97
N GLY A 56 -24.55 10.66 -1.56
CA GLY A 56 -25.76 10.07 -2.13
C GLY A 56 -26.47 11.00 -3.12
N GLY A 57 -27.65 10.56 -3.60
CA GLY A 57 -28.53 11.36 -4.45
C GLY A 57 -28.20 11.31 -5.95
N ASN A 58 -28.72 12.28 -6.69
CA ASN A 58 -28.50 12.41 -8.14
C ASN A 58 -27.60 13.64 -8.39
N GLY A 59 -26.42 13.43 -8.97
CA GLY A 59 -25.45 14.48 -9.25
C GLY A 59 -24.06 13.93 -9.56
N GLU A 60 -23.13 14.79 -10.00
CA GLU A 60 -21.77 14.39 -10.42
C GLU A 60 -20.94 13.77 -9.29
N LEU A 61 -21.22 14.15 -8.03
CA LEU A 61 -20.54 13.58 -6.87
C LEU A 61 -21.21 12.30 -6.36
N SER A 62 -22.35 11.89 -6.91
CA SER A 62 -23.07 10.71 -6.42
C SER A 62 -22.19 9.46 -6.49
N GLY A 63 -22.12 8.72 -5.40
CA GLY A 63 -21.31 7.51 -5.26
C GLY A 63 -19.83 7.77 -4.92
N HIS A 64 -19.34 9.02 -5.00
CA HIS A 64 -17.97 9.34 -4.58
C HIS A 64 -17.82 9.32 -3.05
N ASN A 65 -16.64 8.95 -2.57
CA ASN A 65 -16.27 9.04 -1.14
C ASN A 65 -15.43 10.31 -0.91
N LEU A 66 -15.79 11.09 0.12
CA LEU A 66 -15.15 12.37 0.42
C LEU A 66 -13.68 12.20 0.80
N GLY A 67 -13.33 11.19 1.60
CA GLY A 67 -11.94 10.87 1.95
C GLY A 67 -11.05 10.62 0.72
N ASN A 68 -11.55 9.89 -0.27
CA ASN A 68 -10.84 9.66 -1.53
C ASN A 68 -10.63 10.95 -2.33
N LEU A 69 -11.61 11.87 -2.30
CA LEU A 69 -11.47 13.18 -2.93
C LEU A 69 -10.45 14.05 -2.19
N MET A 70 -10.41 13.99 -0.86
CA MET A 70 -9.38 14.67 -0.05
C MET A 70 -7.98 14.13 -0.38
N LEU A 71 -7.81 12.82 -0.42
CA LEU A 71 -6.55 12.18 -0.82
C LEU A 71 -6.14 12.57 -2.25
N LYS A 72 -7.10 12.66 -3.17
CA LYS A 72 -6.87 13.12 -4.55
C LYS A 72 -6.40 14.57 -4.60
N ALA A 73 -6.97 15.44 -3.78
CA ALA A 73 -6.51 16.82 -3.68
C ALA A 73 -5.10 16.88 -3.07
N LEU A 74 -4.83 16.10 -2.03
CA LEU A 74 -3.51 16.03 -1.41
C LEU A 74 -2.43 15.49 -2.36
N ASP A 75 -2.75 14.53 -3.22
CA ASP A 75 -1.86 14.04 -4.27
C ASP A 75 -1.44 15.17 -5.24
N HIS A 76 -2.35 16.11 -5.54
CA HIS A 76 -2.03 17.26 -6.40
C HIS A 76 -1.29 18.40 -5.66
N LEU A 77 -1.48 18.52 -4.35
CA LEU A 77 -0.94 19.62 -3.53
C LEU A 77 0.37 19.26 -2.83
N SER A 78 0.60 17.98 -2.54
CA SER A 78 1.74 17.51 -1.76
C SER A 78 2.88 17.10 -2.68
N VAL A 79 4.11 17.46 -2.29
CA VAL A 79 5.31 17.09 -3.05
C VAL A 79 5.70 15.62 -2.80
N ARG A 80 5.36 15.07 -1.63
CA ARG A 80 5.67 13.69 -1.23
C ARG A 80 4.42 12.98 -0.72
N PRO A 81 4.17 11.71 -1.10
CA PRO A 81 3.01 10.96 -0.62
C PRO A 81 3.02 10.71 0.90
N LEU A 82 4.20 10.61 1.51
CA LEU A 82 4.34 10.53 2.96
C LEU A 82 3.70 11.74 3.68
N GLU A 83 3.85 12.95 3.14
CA GLU A 83 3.25 14.16 3.71
C GLU A 83 1.73 14.12 3.64
N ALA A 84 1.17 13.64 2.52
CA ALA A 84 -0.27 13.45 2.39
C ALA A 84 -0.82 12.47 3.44
N ILE A 85 -0.12 11.34 3.66
CA ILE A 85 -0.47 10.37 4.71
C ILE A 85 -0.39 11.03 6.10
N ASN A 86 0.67 11.78 6.39
CA ASN A 86 0.85 12.46 7.67
C ASN A 86 -0.26 13.49 7.94
N LEU A 87 -0.68 14.23 6.92
CA LEU A 87 -1.79 15.20 7.02
C LEU A 87 -3.10 14.51 7.36
N ILE A 88 -3.45 13.42 6.66
CA ILE A 88 -4.66 12.65 6.96
C ILE A 88 -4.57 11.98 8.34
N ARG A 89 -3.42 11.42 8.70
CA ARG A 89 -3.16 10.86 10.03
C ARG A 89 -3.47 11.89 11.12
N ASN A 90 -2.93 13.10 11.00
CA ASN A 90 -3.14 14.17 11.96
C ASN A 90 -4.60 14.64 12.00
N LEU A 91 -5.28 14.73 10.84
CA LEU A 91 -6.71 15.06 10.75
C LEU A 91 -7.57 14.03 11.48
N LEU A 92 -7.24 12.75 11.34
CA LEU A 92 -7.93 11.63 11.97
C LEU A 92 -7.47 11.35 13.41
N LYS A 93 -6.50 12.11 13.93
CA LYS A 93 -5.90 11.94 15.27
C LYS A 93 -5.36 10.52 15.51
N VAL A 94 -4.71 9.95 14.51
CA VAL A 94 -4.12 8.61 14.59
C VAL A 94 -2.71 8.72 15.15
N ASP A 95 -2.46 8.06 16.29
CA ASP A 95 -1.14 8.10 16.95
C ASP A 95 -0.08 7.25 16.22
N THR A 96 -0.51 6.21 15.51
CA THR A 96 0.38 5.28 14.79
C THR A 96 1.02 5.96 13.58
N HIS A 97 2.34 5.88 13.46
CA HIS A 97 3.03 6.38 12.27
C HIS A 97 2.73 5.50 11.07
N LEU A 98 2.31 6.09 9.95
CA LEU A 98 2.12 5.37 8.69
C LEU A 98 3.11 5.86 7.64
N ILE A 99 3.76 4.90 6.98
CA ILE A 99 4.79 5.15 5.97
C ILE A 99 4.41 4.38 4.70
N PRO A 100 4.33 5.03 3.53
CA PRO A 100 4.10 4.30 2.29
C PRO A 100 5.30 3.42 1.96
N MET A 101 5.08 2.24 1.39
CA MET A 101 6.17 1.34 0.99
C MET A 101 7.11 2.02 -0.02
N SER A 102 6.58 2.88 -0.90
CA SER A 102 7.33 3.70 -1.84
C SER A 102 6.62 5.03 -2.09
N GLU A 103 7.39 6.06 -2.41
CA GLU A 103 6.90 7.37 -2.86
C GLU A 103 6.68 7.43 -4.39
N HIS A 104 7.07 6.39 -5.11
CA HIS A 104 6.96 6.33 -6.56
C HIS A 104 5.72 5.54 -7.00
N PRO A 105 5.08 5.94 -8.10
CA PRO A 105 4.02 5.14 -8.72
C PRO A 105 4.54 3.78 -9.15
N VAL A 106 3.82 2.73 -8.76
CA VAL A 106 4.19 1.35 -9.01
C VAL A 106 2.95 0.48 -9.17
N ASP A 107 3.00 -0.43 -10.14
CA ASP A 107 2.00 -1.45 -10.37
C ASP A 107 2.50 -2.81 -9.85
N LEU A 108 1.58 -3.62 -9.35
CA LEU A 108 1.85 -5.02 -9.04
C LEU A 108 1.64 -5.86 -10.30
N MET A 109 2.59 -6.75 -10.60
CA MET A 109 2.53 -7.65 -11.75
C MET A 109 2.86 -9.08 -11.31
N ALA A 110 2.12 -10.05 -11.81
CA ALA A 110 2.38 -11.47 -11.64
C ALA A 110 2.66 -12.12 -13.00
N ILE A 111 3.42 -13.21 -12.99
CA ILE A 111 3.58 -14.15 -14.09
C ILE A 111 2.91 -15.45 -13.66
N ASP A 112 1.94 -15.94 -14.44
CA ASP A 112 1.27 -17.21 -14.19
C ASP A 112 2.14 -18.43 -14.58
N ASP A 113 1.66 -19.63 -14.31
CA ASP A 113 2.38 -20.88 -14.63
C ASP A 113 2.54 -21.18 -16.14
N GLN A 114 1.88 -20.40 -17.01
CA GLN A 114 2.02 -20.44 -18.46
C GLN A 114 2.91 -19.31 -19.01
N GLY A 115 3.45 -18.45 -18.15
CA GLY A 115 4.27 -17.31 -18.53
C GLY A 115 3.49 -16.07 -18.96
N HIS A 116 2.17 -15.99 -18.72
CA HIS A 116 1.40 -14.79 -19.02
C HIS A 116 1.58 -13.73 -17.94
N GLU A 117 1.70 -12.48 -18.38
CA GLU A 117 1.77 -11.32 -17.48
C GLU A 117 0.37 -10.87 -17.06
N VAL A 118 0.16 -10.73 -15.76
CA VAL A 118 -1.09 -10.29 -15.14
C VAL A 118 -0.83 -9.05 -14.30
N TYR A 119 -1.49 -7.96 -14.65
CA TYR A 119 -1.27 -6.66 -14.03
C TYR A 119 -2.40 -6.27 -13.08
N GLY A 120 -2.04 -5.66 -11.95
CA GLY A 120 -2.97 -5.09 -10.99
C GLY A 120 -3.46 -6.11 -9.96
N GLU A 121 -3.59 -5.63 -8.72
CA GLU A 121 -3.96 -6.45 -7.56
C GLU A 121 -5.26 -7.23 -7.75
N VAL A 122 -6.29 -6.59 -8.32
CA VAL A 122 -7.62 -7.20 -8.53
C VAL A 122 -7.55 -8.41 -9.45
N ASN A 123 -6.74 -8.35 -10.51
CA ASN A 123 -6.60 -9.45 -11.45
C ASN A 123 -5.76 -10.57 -10.83
N ILE A 124 -4.73 -10.21 -10.07
CA ILE A 124 -3.86 -11.17 -9.37
C ILE A 124 -4.64 -11.93 -8.29
N ASP A 125 -5.49 -11.26 -7.51
CA ASP A 125 -6.34 -11.91 -6.50
C ASP A 125 -7.41 -12.82 -7.12
N GLN A 126 -7.74 -12.66 -8.41
CA GLN A 126 -8.69 -13.50 -9.14
C GLN A 126 -8.03 -14.67 -9.87
N LEU A 127 -6.70 -14.79 -9.85
CA LEU A 127 -6.01 -15.90 -10.51
C LEU A 127 -6.39 -17.23 -9.86
N THR A 128 -6.81 -18.16 -10.72
CA THR A 128 -7.07 -19.56 -10.33
C THR A 128 -5.85 -20.46 -10.56
N THR A 129 -4.86 -19.96 -11.30
CA THR A 129 -3.59 -20.63 -11.56
C THR A 129 -2.53 -20.22 -10.54
N PRO A 130 -1.52 -21.06 -10.29
CA PRO A 130 -0.38 -20.69 -9.45
C PRO A 130 0.38 -19.48 -10.03
N ILE A 131 0.83 -18.59 -9.14
CA ILE A 131 1.73 -17.49 -9.49
C ILE A 131 3.16 -18.03 -9.51
N GLN A 132 3.82 -17.95 -10.66
CA GLN A 132 5.22 -18.33 -10.83
C GLN A 132 6.16 -17.24 -10.29
N GLU A 133 5.86 -15.98 -10.61
CA GLU A 133 6.68 -14.83 -10.20
C GLU A 133 5.79 -13.62 -9.88
N LEU A 134 6.19 -12.83 -8.89
CA LEU A 134 5.52 -11.59 -8.50
C LEU A 134 6.54 -10.46 -8.43
N LEU A 135 6.23 -9.34 -9.08
CA LEU A 135 7.15 -8.21 -9.22
C LEU A 135 6.46 -6.86 -9.25
N LEU A 136 7.26 -5.82 -9.05
CA LEU A 136 6.86 -4.42 -9.12
C LEU A 136 7.29 -3.84 -10.46
N THR A 137 6.38 -3.12 -11.12
CA THR A 137 6.65 -2.47 -12.40
C THR A 137 6.23 -0.99 -12.39
N PRO A 138 7.17 -0.04 -12.60
CA PRO A 138 8.62 -0.25 -12.58
C PRO A 138 9.12 -0.72 -11.21
N ASN A 139 10.36 -1.19 -11.15
CA ASN A 139 11.01 -1.43 -9.86
C ASN A 139 11.20 -0.07 -9.14
N VAL A 140 10.87 -0.01 -7.85
CA VAL A 140 10.84 1.24 -7.08
C VAL A 140 11.57 1.08 -5.75
N PRO A 141 12.27 2.14 -5.30
CA PRO A 141 12.91 2.12 -3.99
C PRO A 141 11.86 2.18 -2.89
N ALA A 142 12.18 1.50 -1.79
CA ALA A 142 11.48 1.68 -0.54
C ALA A 142 11.64 3.12 -0.03
N THR A 143 10.60 3.64 0.63
CA THR A 143 10.67 4.92 1.30
C THR A 143 11.76 4.88 2.38
N ARG A 144 12.58 5.93 2.49
CA ARG A 144 13.72 5.97 3.43
C ARG A 144 13.27 5.76 4.87
N GLU A 145 12.14 6.34 5.22
CA GLU A 145 11.49 6.23 6.52
C GLU A 145 11.06 4.79 6.81
N ALA A 146 10.66 4.01 5.79
CA ALA A 146 10.28 2.61 5.94
C ALA A 146 11.52 1.75 6.24
N VAL A 147 12.61 1.93 5.49
CA VAL A 147 13.89 1.25 5.71
C VAL A 147 14.43 1.56 7.11
N HIS A 148 14.38 2.84 7.53
CA HIS A 148 14.80 3.24 8.87
C HIS A 148 13.96 2.58 9.96
N ALA A 149 12.62 2.61 9.82
CA ALA A 149 11.72 1.98 10.77
C ALA A 149 11.95 0.46 10.89
N ILE A 150 12.24 -0.22 9.78
CA ILE A 150 12.58 -1.66 9.78
C ILE A 150 13.89 -1.92 10.53
N ASN A 151 14.91 -1.07 10.33
CA ASN A 151 16.22 -1.25 10.97
C ASN A 151 16.20 -1.00 12.48
N GLU A 152 15.39 -0.05 12.94
CA GLU A 152 15.25 0.29 14.36
C GLU A 152 14.22 -0.58 15.09
N ALA A 153 13.47 -1.44 14.38
CA ALA A 153 12.42 -2.24 14.97
C ALA A 153 12.98 -3.37 15.85
N ASP A 154 12.55 -3.40 17.11
CA ASP A 154 12.76 -4.54 18.02
C ASP A 154 11.96 -5.77 17.56
N LEU A 155 10.81 -5.54 16.91
CA LEU A 155 9.88 -6.56 16.44
C LEU A 155 9.22 -6.12 15.13
N ILE A 156 9.22 -7.01 14.14
CA ILE A 156 8.49 -6.82 12.88
C ILE A 156 7.32 -7.78 12.85
N ILE A 157 6.11 -7.25 12.65
CA ILE A 157 4.88 -8.01 12.48
C ILE A 157 4.46 -7.90 11.02
N ILE A 158 4.27 -9.04 10.36
CA ILE A 158 3.81 -9.11 8.97
C ILE A 158 2.38 -9.65 8.98
N GLY A 159 1.41 -8.79 8.63
CA GLY A 159 -0.03 -9.14 8.56
C GLY A 159 -0.92 -8.23 9.41
N PRO A 160 -2.25 -8.46 9.40
CA PRO A 160 -3.00 -9.31 8.47
C PRO A 160 -3.13 -8.66 7.09
N GLY A 161 -3.26 -9.47 6.04
CA GLY A 161 -3.49 -8.98 4.68
C GLY A 161 -3.36 -10.09 3.63
N SER A 162 -3.81 -9.83 2.40
CA SER A 162 -3.58 -10.74 1.27
C SER A 162 -2.07 -10.91 1.08
N PHE A 163 -1.61 -12.17 1.01
CA PHE A 163 -0.20 -12.47 0.90
C PHE A 163 0.41 -11.80 -0.34
N TYR A 164 -0.17 -12.04 -1.52
CA TYR A 164 0.35 -11.54 -2.79
C TYR A 164 0.12 -10.04 -3.00
N THR A 165 -1.07 -9.54 -2.68
CA THR A 165 -1.46 -8.17 -3.05
C THR A 165 -1.29 -7.15 -1.93
N SER A 166 -1.05 -7.58 -0.69
CA SER A 166 -0.85 -6.65 0.44
C SER A 166 0.51 -6.81 1.11
N LEU A 167 1.03 -8.02 1.31
CA LEU A 167 2.26 -8.22 2.08
C LEU A 167 3.51 -8.26 1.19
N MET A 168 3.47 -9.06 0.13
CA MET A 168 4.59 -9.20 -0.81
C MET A 168 5.06 -7.88 -1.44
N PRO A 169 4.20 -6.93 -1.86
CA PRO A 169 4.65 -5.70 -2.49
C PRO A 169 5.62 -4.88 -1.63
N ILE A 170 5.43 -4.90 -0.31
CA ILE A 170 6.32 -4.21 0.65
C ILE A 170 7.73 -4.80 0.60
N LEU A 171 7.83 -6.13 0.52
CA LEU A 171 9.09 -6.87 0.50
C LEU A 171 9.79 -6.81 -0.86
N LEU A 172 9.03 -6.58 -1.93
CA LEU A 172 9.56 -6.48 -3.29
C LEU A 172 10.21 -5.12 -3.58
N ALA A 173 9.82 -4.05 -2.86
CA ALA A 173 10.43 -2.73 -2.99
C ALA A 173 11.92 -2.74 -2.63
N GLU A 174 12.75 -2.03 -3.40
CA GLU A 174 14.20 -2.08 -3.22
C GLU A 174 14.61 -1.47 -1.86
N GLY A 175 15.44 -2.18 -1.10
CA GLY A 175 15.88 -1.73 0.22
C GLY A 175 14.97 -2.18 1.38
N ASN A 176 13.76 -2.69 1.10
CA ASN A 176 12.94 -3.39 2.10
C ASN A 176 13.24 -4.89 2.21
N ARG A 177 14.13 -5.42 1.36
CA ARG A 177 14.63 -6.80 1.53
C ARG A 177 15.52 -6.81 2.77
N PRO A 178 15.09 -7.37 3.92
CA PRO A 178 16.07 -7.77 4.93
C PRO A 178 17.08 -8.68 4.22
N GLY A 179 18.36 -8.65 4.57
CA GLY A 179 19.45 -9.29 3.82
C GLY A 179 19.23 -10.77 3.43
N ILE A 180 18.42 -11.00 2.40
CA ILE A 180 18.09 -12.29 1.81
C ILE A 180 18.86 -12.31 0.49
N THR A 181 20.01 -12.99 0.52
CA THR A 181 20.73 -13.37 -0.70
C THR A 181 19.83 -14.25 -1.58
N PRO A 182 19.96 -14.23 -2.93
CA PRO A 182 18.94 -14.72 -3.89
C PRO A 182 18.70 -16.24 -3.95
N HIS A 183 19.00 -17.00 -2.90
CA HIS A 183 18.96 -18.48 -2.91
C HIS A 183 18.17 -19.13 -1.77
N ALA A 184 17.29 -18.41 -1.06
CA ALA A 184 16.47 -19.03 -0.03
C ALA A 184 15.01 -19.16 -0.49
N SER A 185 14.60 -20.40 -0.73
CA SER A 185 13.22 -20.87 -0.84
C SER A 185 12.35 -20.29 0.27
N ALA A 186 11.09 -20.03 -0.05
CA ALA A 186 10.08 -19.52 0.87
C ALA A 186 9.80 -20.51 2.02
N ASP A 187 10.59 -20.44 3.08
CA ASP A 187 10.25 -20.99 4.39
C ASP A 187 10.67 -19.96 5.47
N GLY A 188 9.74 -19.72 6.39
CA GLY A 188 9.66 -18.52 7.22
C GLY A 188 10.94 -18.11 7.98
N LEU A 189 11.10 -16.80 8.16
CA LEU A 189 12.21 -16.24 8.94
C LEU A 189 11.71 -15.63 10.26
N TYR A 190 12.01 -16.33 11.36
CA TYR A 190 12.05 -15.78 12.71
C TYR A 190 13.31 -14.93 12.90
N ARG A 191 13.20 -13.80 13.61
CA ARG A 191 14.36 -13.19 14.27
C ARG A 191 14.26 -13.47 15.78
N GLN A 192 15.00 -14.46 16.26
CA GLN A 192 15.48 -14.46 17.64
C GLN A 192 16.87 -13.84 17.66
N SER A 193 17.09 -12.83 18.48
CA SER A 193 18.35 -12.68 19.20
C SER A 193 18.08 -11.84 20.43
N GLY A 194 18.25 -12.50 21.59
CA GLY A 194 18.45 -11.81 22.85
C GLY A 194 19.91 -11.39 23.00
N ALA A 195 20.10 -10.33 23.75
CA ALA A 195 21.05 -10.20 24.85
C ALA A 195 20.51 -9.08 25.77
#